data_AF-A0A2U0UIN0-F1
#
_entry.id   AF-A0A2U0UIN0-F1
#
_cell.length_a   1.000
_cell.length_b   1.000
_cell.length_c   1.000
_cell.angle_alpha   90.00
_cell.angle_beta   90.00
_cell.angle_gamma   90.00
#
_symmetry.space_group_name_H-M   'P 1'
#
loop_
_entity.id
_entity.type
_entity.pdbx_description
1 polymer ?
#
loop_
_entity_poly.entity_id
_entity_poly.type
_entity_poly.pdbx_seq_one_letter_code
_entity_poly.pdbx_strand_id
1 'polypeptide(L)'
;MPGFNSTMTTDIFPLAWQRVAWQLVAACALSLASCGDEYANDRSVSSAYVLDVSSPSPTSFDKTESGSYTVKSYRQSADKKQEFPVAWAVTGYDANDDNVFSMDEKPDWLISLSKTRGEGGLEVEKGNAKLAPTRLVDHLAPRNEALRQAAERGSAAERYDLSTHKPDGSPAPRNTANCYLVSAPGYYKLPLVYGNSIADDKTNERAYVTKNTGKGILVHFVDHEGKPIETPYINAQNAAQPAVAVKVIWADEPSLVTNASIQGQGLDSYLCFDVARERIKNGNVVVAAVNSKGVCLWSWHLWFAPTDALDVVTCLNQDNVPYKFSKETLGWKYTEWKDPVDDHARTVRVRIEQVTDSPDRQTDVFTITQKSGSKRDGYSTFYQFGRKDAFPGIDKDLAVRGKYRKNAGDVISIAESIQNPAYFYIDGESWGKDFGWLNLWSMDNTGTDINDNLVVKTVYDPCPPGFHLPSAGAFTGFNFTGLFTGREEINASGSWKRGWQFNGRANGHAATVYFPASGCRKHNDGWRKDIGRRGYDRETKDVYNEQWVGYYWTAMPSSPTIGRAMYHTPHAVAPIFAHYRASGFSIHPVAE
;
A
#
# COMPACT_ATOMS: atom_id res chain seq x y z
N MET A 1 39.22 37.72 -63.04
CA MET A 1 38.92 36.71 -64.07
C MET A 1 37.44 36.30 -63.96
N PRO A 2 36.80 35.77 -65.02
CA PRO A 2 35.36 35.46 -65.09
C PRO A 2 35.05 34.04 -64.56
N GLY A 3 33.84 33.46 -64.65
CA GLY A 3 32.55 33.82 -65.30
C GLY A 3 31.38 32.98 -64.70
N PHE A 4 30.09 33.23 -64.97
CA PHE A 4 29.33 33.01 -66.23
C PHE A 4 29.39 31.56 -66.77
N ASN A 5 28.32 30.91 -67.27
CA ASN A 5 26.90 31.28 -67.47
C ASN A 5 26.02 29.98 -67.39
N SER A 6 24.67 29.99 -67.37
CA SER A 6 23.71 30.00 -68.52
C SER A 6 24.15 29.23 -69.80
N THR A 7 23.28 28.69 -70.66
CA THR A 7 21.89 29.08 -71.02
C THR A 7 21.08 27.92 -71.66
N MET A 8 19.83 28.19 -72.00
CA MET A 8 18.90 27.41 -72.85
C MET A 8 19.41 27.14 -74.29
N THR A 9 18.83 26.13 -74.96
CA THR A 9 18.10 26.20 -76.25
C THR A 9 17.31 24.87 -76.42
N THR A 10 16.00 24.83 -76.70
CA THR A 10 15.29 24.82 -78.02
C THR A 10 15.74 23.70 -78.97
N ASP A 11 14.97 23.12 -79.90
CA ASP A 11 13.69 23.44 -80.60
C ASP A 11 12.93 22.09 -80.90
N ILE A 12 11.79 21.90 -81.61
CA ILE A 12 10.98 22.73 -82.54
C ILE A 12 9.46 22.34 -82.52
N PHE A 13 8.70 22.85 -83.50
CA PHE A 13 7.25 22.75 -83.82
C PHE A 13 6.94 21.67 -84.93
N PRO A 14 5.77 21.58 -85.65
CA PRO A 14 4.52 22.39 -85.66
C PRO A 14 3.14 21.66 -85.71
N LEU A 15 2.11 22.52 -85.74
CA LEU A 15 0.66 22.39 -85.95
C LEU A 15 0.12 21.33 -86.94
N ALA A 16 -1.13 20.92 -86.72
CA ALA A 16 -2.23 21.07 -87.71
C ALA A 16 -3.64 21.07 -87.06
N TRP A 17 -4.62 21.74 -87.70
CA TRP A 17 -6.06 21.68 -87.37
C TRP A 17 -6.82 20.99 -88.51
N GLN A 18 -7.96 20.33 -88.22
CA GLN A 18 -9.26 20.62 -88.88
C GLN A 18 -10.45 19.88 -88.26
N ARG A 19 -11.67 20.38 -88.55
CA ARG A 19 -12.98 19.78 -88.23
C ARG A 19 -13.61 19.20 -89.53
N VAL A 20 -14.82 18.62 -89.41
CA VAL A 20 -15.82 18.21 -90.43
C VAL A 20 -16.00 16.68 -90.51
N ALA A 21 -17.19 16.10 -90.75
CA ALA A 21 -18.50 16.24 -90.09
C ALA A 21 -19.52 15.23 -90.69
N TRP A 22 -20.27 14.53 -89.82
CA TRP A 22 -21.64 14.02 -90.03
C TRP A 22 -21.99 12.99 -91.14
N GLN A 23 -23.16 12.35 -90.92
CA GLN A 23 -24.00 11.55 -91.84
C GLN A 23 -23.57 10.10 -92.16
N LEU A 24 -24.47 9.12 -92.35
CA LEU A 24 -25.85 8.81 -91.86
C LEU A 24 -26.26 7.38 -92.35
N VAL A 25 -27.45 6.86 -91.99
CA VAL A 25 -28.14 5.64 -92.57
C VAL A 25 -27.45 4.28 -92.24
N ALA A 26 -28.08 3.10 -92.02
CA ALA A 26 -29.43 2.60 -91.63
C ALA A 26 -29.31 1.03 -91.52
N ALA A 27 -30.34 0.17 -91.39
CA ALA A 27 -31.42 0.03 -90.40
C ALA A 27 -32.03 -1.40 -90.53
N CYS A 28 -32.71 -1.93 -89.49
CA CYS A 28 -33.75 -2.99 -89.45
C CYS A 28 -34.07 -3.28 -87.96
N ALA A 29 -35.30 -3.35 -87.42
CA ALA A 29 -36.56 -4.00 -87.83
C ALA A 29 -36.49 -5.55 -87.68
N LEU A 30 -37.43 -6.29 -87.08
CA LEU A 30 -38.77 -6.04 -86.50
C LEU A 30 -38.85 -6.65 -85.05
N SER A 31 -39.94 -6.72 -84.26
CA SER A 31 -41.39 -6.50 -84.43
C SER A 31 -42.10 -6.03 -83.13
N LEU A 32 -43.40 -5.70 -83.18
CA LEU A 32 -44.19 -5.11 -82.08
C LEU A 32 -44.97 -6.12 -81.22
N ALA A 33 -45.44 -5.62 -80.05
CA ALA A 33 -46.72 -5.88 -79.32
C ALA A 33 -46.55 -6.33 -77.84
N SER A 34 -47.42 -5.95 -76.89
CA SER A 34 -48.36 -4.82 -76.77
C SER A 34 -48.94 -4.72 -75.34
N CYS A 35 -49.52 -3.56 -74.98
CA CYS A 35 -50.46 -3.34 -73.86
C CYS A 35 -49.92 -3.44 -72.41
N GLY A 36 -50.60 -2.77 -71.46
CA GLY A 36 -50.38 -2.88 -70.01
C GLY A 36 -50.25 -1.53 -69.29
N ASP A 37 -51.29 -1.13 -68.55
CA ASP A 37 -51.37 0.14 -67.82
C ASP A 37 -51.00 0.02 -66.33
N GLU A 38 -50.67 1.19 -65.75
CA GLU A 38 -50.85 1.62 -64.34
C GLU A 38 -50.18 0.91 -63.13
N TYR A 39 -49.68 1.78 -62.24
CA TYR A 39 -49.48 1.63 -60.79
C TYR A 39 -49.04 0.29 -60.19
N ALA A 40 -47.71 0.15 -59.97
CA ALA A 40 -47.15 -0.59 -58.85
C ALA A 40 -46.33 0.36 -57.96
N ASN A 41 -46.80 0.62 -56.73
CA ASN A 41 -46.18 1.54 -55.76
C ASN A 41 -45.11 0.79 -54.95
N ASP A 42 -43.92 0.59 -55.52
CA ASP A 42 -42.89 -0.25 -54.89
C ASP A 42 -42.02 0.49 -53.86
N ARG A 43 -42.54 0.49 -52.64
CA ARG A 43 -41.86 0.38 -51.33
C ARG A 43 -40.48 1.02 -51.15
N SER A 44 -40.42 1.89 -50.14
CA SER A 44 -39.22 2.42 -49.48
C SER A 44 -38.00 1.48 -49.48
N VAL A 45 -37.05 1.78 -50.38
CA VAL A 45 -35.76 1.10 -50.51
C VAL A 45 -34.81 1.61 -49.41
N SER A 46 -34.94 1.08 -48.19
CA SER A 46 -34.17 1.59 -47.04
C SER A 46 -32.68 1.26 -47.14
N SER A 47 -31.86 2.30 -47.27
CA SER A 47 -30.41 2.20 -47.08
C SER A 47 -30.11 2.13 -45.59
N ALA A 48 -29.43 1.07 -45.15
CA ALA A 48 -29.06 0.92 -43.75
C ALA A 48 -27.92 1.90 -43.40
N TYR A 49 -28.20 2.85 -42.51
CA TYR A 49 -27.16 3.66 -41.87
C TYR A 49 -26.47 2.82 -40.78
N VAL A 50 -25.15 2.96 -40.67
CA VAL A 50 -24.31 2.24 -39.72
C VAL A 50 -23.39 3.24 -39.03
N LEU A 51 -23.39 3.22 -37.70
CA LEU A 51 -22.51 3.97 -36.84
C LEU A 51 -21.96 3.00 -35.79
N ASP A 52 -20.73 2.54 -35.97
CA ASP A 52 -20.03 1.69 -35.01
C ASP A 52 -19.13 2.60 -34.14
N VAL A 53 -19.44 2.75 -32.85
CA VAL A 53 -18.60 3.50 -31.90
C VAL A 53 -17.99 2.57 -30.85
N SER A 54 -16.78 2.86 -30.38
CA SER A 54 -16.18 2.14 -29.25
C SER A 54 -15.50 3.07 -28.24
N SER A 55 -15.65 2.75 -26.96
CA SER A 55 -15.04 3.48 -25.84
C SER A 55 -13.57 3.07 -25.58
N PRO A 56 -12.69 3.99 -25.16
CA PRO A 56 -11.34 3.64 -24.73
C PRO A 56 -11.36 2.93 -23.38
N SER A 57 -10.31 2.15 -23.09
CA SER A 57 -10.14 1.53 -21.77
C SER A 57 -10.01 2.60 -20.66
N PRO A 58 -10.61 2.39 -19.46
CA PRO A 58 -10.56 3.35 -18.38
C PRO A 58 -9.15 3.79 -17.98
N THR A 59 -8.92 5.11 -18.05
CA THR A 59 -7.61 5.76 -17.96
C THR A 59 -7.18 5.97 -16.51
N SER A 60 -5.88 5.87 -16.21
CA SER A 60 -5.36 6.04 -14.84
C SER A 60 -5.38 7.51 -14.36
N PHE A 61 -5.53 7.71 -13.05
CA PHE A 61 -5.62 9.04 -12.39
C PHE A 61 -4.42 9.98 -12.65
N ASP A 62 -3.26 9.42 -12.99
CA ASP A 62 -2.00 10.11 -13.27
C ASP A 62 -1.82 10.50 -14.75
N LYS A 63 -2.69 10.02 -15.65
CA LYS A 63 -2.59 10.27 -17.09
C LYS A 63 -3.44 11.46 -17.51
N THR A 64 -2.86 12.29 -18.37
CA THR A 64 -3.49 13.48 -18.97
C THR A 64 -4.06 13.21 -20.37
N GLU A 65 -4.11 11.95 -20.80
CA GLU A 65 -4.55 11.53 -22.12
C GLU A 65 -5.10 10.10 -22.05
N SER A 66 -6.19 9.83 -22.76
CA SER A 66 -6.83 8.51 -22.80
C SER A 66 -6.28 7.60 -23.92
N GLY A 67 -6.66 6.32 -23.88
CA GLY A 67 -6.67 5.49 -25.08
C GLY A 67 -7.62 6.04 -26.16
N SER A 68 -7.62 5.45 -27.35
CA SER A 68 -8.49 5.91 -28.44
C SER A 68 -9.95 5.47 -28.28
N TYR A 69 -10.89 6.38 -28.48
CA TYR A 69 -12.22 6.01 -28.95
C TYR A 69 -12.16 5.77 -30.47
N THR A 70 -13.12 5.03 -31.00
CA THR A 70 -13.23 4.77 -32.44
C THR A 70 -14.62 5.10 -32.94
N VAL A 71 -14.71 5.53 -34.20
CA VAL A 71 -15.95 5.80 -34.93
C VAL A 71 -15.81 5.26 -36.35
N LYS A 72 -16.79 4.49 -36.81
CA LYS A 72 -16.96 4.13 -38.22
C LYS A 72 -18.40 4.48 -38.61
N SER A 73 -18.56 5.33 -39.62
CA SER A 73 -19.86 5.95 -39.93
C SER A 73 -20.11 5.97 -41.43
N TYR A 74 -21.12 5.21 -41.87
CA TYR A 74 -21.44 5.05 -43.28
C TYR A 74 -22.90 4.69 -43.49
N ARG A 75 -23.33 4.60 -44.75
CA ARG A 75 -24.61 4.00 -45.14
C ARG A 75 -24.39 2.98 -46.26
N GLN A 76 -25.10 1.87 -46.19
CA GLN A 76 -25.05 0.78 -47.16
C GLN A 76 -26.27 0.86 -48.09
N SER A 77 -26.08 0.65 -49.39
CA SER A 77 -27.18 0.53 -50.36
C SER A 77 -28.08 -0.67 -50.00
N ALA A 78 -29.37 -0.60 -50.35
CA ALA A 78 -30.32 -1.68 -50.02
C ALA A 78 -29.96 -3.03 -50.69
N ASP A 79 -29.26 -3.01 -51.82
CA ASP A 79 -28.72 -4.20 -52.49
C ASP A 79 -27.39 -4.70 -51.89
N LYS A 80 -26.86 -3.97 -50.90
CA LYS A 80 -25.62 -4.22 -50.15
C LYS A 80 -24.33 -4.29 -50.98
N LYS A 81 -24.31 -3.66 -52.16
CA LYS A 81 -23.12 -3.61 -53.04
C LYS A 81 -22.35 -2.30 -53.00
N GLN A 82 -22.89 -1.24 -52.41
CA GLN A 82 -22.27 0.07 -52.32
C GLN A 82 -22.37 0.63 -50.90
N GLU A 83 -21.29 1.25 -50.45
CA GLU A 83 -21.17 1.83 -49.12
C GLU A 83 -20.64 3.26 -49.26
N PHE A 84 -21.31 4.21 -48.62
CA PHE A 84 -21.04 5.64 -48.76
C PHE A 84 -20.64 6.23 -47.40
N PRO A 85 -19.60 7.08 -47.32
CA PRO A 85 -19.28 7.78 -46.08
C PRO A 85 -20.46 8.63 -45.62
N VAL A 86 -20.66 8.68 -44.31
CA VAL A 86 -21.64 9.56 -43.67
C VAL A 86 -20.91 10.31 -42.57
N ALA A 87 -20.79 11.62 -42.72
CA ALA A 87 -20.12 12.47 -41.74
C ALA A 87 -20.78 12.35 -40.36
N TRP A 88 -20.02 12.59 -39.30
CA TRP A 88 -20.49 12.50 -37.92
C TRP A 88 -19.93 13.63 -37.06
N ALA A 89 -20.62 13.95 -35.97
CA ALA A 89 -20.19 14.95 -35.01
C ALA A 89 -20.56 14.53 -33.57
N VAL A 90 -19.78 15.00 -32.60
CA VAL A 90 -20.18 15.00 -31.19
C VAL A 90 -21.28 16.05 -31.01
N THR A 91 -22.43 15.64 -30.48
CA THR A 91 -23.62 16.50 -30.29
C THR A 91 -24.05 16.66 -28.83
N GLY A 92 -23.32 16.08 -27.88
CA GLY A 92 -23.55 16.31 -26.46
C GLY A 92 -22.68 15.47 -25.56
N TYR A 93 -22.63 15.87 -24.30
CA TYR A 93 -22.01 15.20 -23.18
C TYR A 93 -23.08 14.96 -22.12
N ASP A 94 -22.88 13.93 -21.33
CA ASP A 94 -23.64 13.60 -20.13
C ASP A 94 -22.61 13.24 -19.06
N ALA A 95 -22.58 14.05 -17.99
CA ALA A 95 -21.62 13.93 -16.90
C ALA A 95 -22.29 13.65 -15.54
N ASN A 96 -23.61 13.42 -15.53
CA ASN A 96 -24.44 13.23 -14.35
C ASN A 96 -25.18 11.87 -14.34
N ASP A 97 -25.09 11.11 -15.44
CA ASP A 97 -25.73 9.81 -15.71
C ASP A 97 -27.27 9.85 -15.93
N ASP A 98 -27.87 11.04 -16.06
CA ASP A 98 -29.34 11.23 -16.23
C ASP A 98 -29.87 10.95 -17.65
N ASN A 99 -28.97 10.74 -18.62
CA ASN A 99 -29.25 10.41 -20.03
C ASN A 99 -29.84 11.59 -20.84
N VAL A 100 -29.76 12.82 -20.34
CA VAL A 100 -29.83 14.06 -21.13
C VAL A 100 -28.43 14.36 -21.66
N PHE A 101 -28.31 14.81 -22.91
CA PHE A 101 -27.02 15.09 -23.55
C PHE A 101 -26.95 16.53 -24.05
N SER A 102 -26.16 17.36 -23.38
CA SER A 102 -25.92 18.77 -23.71
C SER A 102 -24.46 19.05 -24.07
N MET A 103 -24.21 20.06 -24.91
CA MET A 103 -22.84 20.54 -25.15
C MET A 103 -22.27 21.28 -23.94
N ASP A 104 -23.11 21.82 -23.07
CA ASP A 104 -22.73 22.56 -21.86
C ASP A 104 -22.28 21.65 -20.71
N GLU A 105 -22.64 20.36 -20.75
CA GLU A 105 -22.31 19.38 -19.71
C GLU A 105 -20.90 18.78 -19.83
N LYS A 106 -20.08 19.26 -20.77
CA LYS A 106 -18.67 18.80 -20.90
C LYS A 106 -17.88 19.15 -19.65
N PRO A 107 -17.52 18.21 -18.76
CA PRO A 107 -16.95 18.54 -17.47
C PRO A 107 -15.53 19.10 -17.61
N ASP A 108 -15.11 19.96 -16.66
CA ASP A 108 -13.81 20.66 -16.70
C ASP A 108 -12.59 19.72 -16.80
N TRP A 109 -12.71 18.51 -16.25
CA TRP A 109 -11.63 17.51 -16.30
C TRP A 109 -11.45 16.87 -17.68
N LEU A 110 -12.47 16.92 -18.55
CA LEU A 110 -12.35 16.63 -19.98
C LEU A 110 -11.96 17.93 -20.69
N ILE A 111 -10.65 18.13 -20.87
CA ILE A 111 -10.09 19.36 -21.44
C ILE A 111 -10.47 19.49 -22.91
N SER A 112 -10.28 18.43 -23.70
CA SER A 112 -10.61 18.40 -25.12
C SER A 112 -10.67 16.97 -25.66
N LEU A 113 -11.50 16.74 -26.68
CA LEU A 113 -11.40 15.58 -27.56
C LEU A 113 -10.58 15.96 -28.80
N SER A 114 -9.65 15.11 -29.25
CA SER A 114 -8.83 15.40 -30.44
C SER A 114 -9.60 15.26 -31.76
N LYS A 115 -10.76 14.61 -31.77
CA LYS A 115 -11.62 14.49 -32.95
C LYS A 115 -13.11 14.55 -32.61
N THR A 116 -13.71 15.73 -32.70
CA THR A 116 -15.15 15.96 -32.43
C THR A 116 -16.05 15.82 -33.65
N ARG A 117 -15.48 15.53 -34.83
CA ARG A 117 -16.18 15.24 -36.08
C ARG A 117 -15.31 14.44 -37.04
N GLY A 118 -15.92 13.78 -38.02
CA GLY A 118 -15.24 13.12 -39.12
C GLY A 118 -16.13 13.02 -40.36
N GLU A 119 -15.52 12.72 -41.51
CA GLU A 119 -16.22 12.59 -42.79
C GLU A 119 -16.94 11.24 -42.92
N GLY A 120 -16.62 10.27 -42.06
CA GLY A 120 -17.11 8.90 -42.15
C GLY A 120 -16.43 8.09 -43.25
N GLY A 121 -16.94 6.88 -43.46
CA GLY A 121 -16.41 5.88 -44.38
C GLY A 121 -16.29 4.50 -43.75
N LEU A 122 -15.55 3.63 -44.45
CA LEU A 122 -15.28 2.26 -44.01
C LEU A 122 -14.03 2.15 -43.13
N GLU A 123 -13.11 3.10 -43.25
CA GLU A 123 -11.95 3.23 -42.38
C GLU A 123 -12.35 3.71 -40.98
N VAL A 124 -11.75 3.10 -39.96
CA VAL A 124 -12.07 3.40 -38.56
C VAL A 124 -11.37 4.69 -38.13
N GLU A 125 -12.15 5.76 -37.99
CA GLU A 125 -11.67 7.03 -37.49
C GLU A 125 -11.38 6.93 -35.98
N LYS A 126 -10.26 7.53 -35.54
CA LYS A 126 -9.80 7.46 -34.15
C LYS A 126 -9.63 8.86 -33.58
N GLY A 127 -9.97 9.00 -32.31
CA GLY A 127 -9.67 10.17 -31.49
C GLY A 127 -9.35 9.76 -30.06
N ASN A 128 -8.93 10.71 -29.23
CA ASN A 128 -8.65 10.49 -27.81
C ASN A 128 -9.05 11.73 -26.99
N ALA A 129 -9.14 11.55 -25.66
CA ALA A 129 -9.49 12.59 -24.72
C ALA A 129 -8.24 13.10 -24.00
N LYS A 130 -8.05 14.43 -24.00
CA LYS A 130 -7.09 15.11 -23.13
C LYS A 130 -7.74 15.40 -21.79
N LEU A 131 -7.11 14.95 -20.72
CA LEU A 131 -7.66 14.93 -19.37
C LEU A 131 -6.85 15.82 -18.43
N ALA A 132 -7.52 16.43 -17.45
CA ALA A 132 -6.86 16.94 -16.27
C ALA A 132 -6.34 15.77 -15.40
N PRO A 133 -5.26 15.94 -14.63
CA PRO A 133 -4.91 15.02 -13.54
C PRO A 133 -6.03 14.95 -12.49
N THR A 134 -6.11 13.88 -11.72
CA THR A 134 -6.95 13.86 -10.51
C THR A 134 -6.32 14.75 -9.44
N ARG A 135 -7.11 15.63 -8.80
CA ARG A 135 -6.65 16.50 -7.72
C ARG A 135 -6.46 15.67 -6.45
N LEU A 136 -5.22 15.60 -5.97
CA LEU A 136 -4.87 14.97 -4.69
C LEU A 136 -4.61 16.02 -3.60
N VAL A 137 -4.89 15.65 -2.35
CA VAL A 137 -4.59 16.41 -1.14
C VAL A 137 -3.40 15.76 -0.44
N ASP A 138 -2.40 16.53 -0.01
CA ASP A 138 -1.25 16.00 0.73
C ASP A 138 -1.56 15.90 2.23
N HIS A 139 -1.38 14.71 2.81
CA HIS A 139 -1.58 14.43 4.22
C HIS A 139 -0.25 14.24 4.97
N LEU A 140 0.85 13.99 4.26
CA LEU A 140 2.16 13.75 4.87
C LEU A 140 2.82 15.04 5.36
N ALA A 141 2.73 16.12 4.58
CA ALA A 141 3.24 17.42 4.99
C ALA A 141 2.50 17.98 6.22
N PRO A 142 1.14 18.01 6.27
CA PRO A 142 0.40 18.38 7.48
C PRO A 142 0.69 17.49 8.70
N ARG A 143 0.78 16.16 8.52
CA ARG A 143 1.10 15.23 9.62
C ARG A 143 2.47 15.53 10.25
N ASN A 144 3.47 15.82 9.42
CA ASN A 144 4.80 16.17 9.92
C ASN A 144 4.85 17.58 10.53
N GLU A 145 4.06 18.52 10.02
CA GLU A 145 3.95 19.84 10.66
C GLU A 145 3.26 19.75 12.03
N ALA A 146 2.24 18.91 12.18
CA ALA A 146 1.60 18.67 13.48
C ALA A 146 2.59 18.14 14.53
N LEU A 147 3.51 17.23 14.15
CA LEU A 147 4.58 16.76 15.04
C LEU A 147 5.55 17.88 15.45
N ARG A 148 5.83 18.86 14.56
CA ARG A 148 6.70 20.01 14.85
C ARG A 148 6.01 21.11 15.68
N GLN A 149 4.71 21.28 15.52
CA GLN A 149 3.90 22.27 16.24
C GLN A 149 3.33 21.75 17.57
N ALA A 150 3.48 20.45 17.86
CA ALA A 150 3.10 19.87 19.15
C ALA A 150 3.80 20.57 20.33
N ALA A 151 3.11 20.67 21.47
CA ALA A 151 3.66 21.22 22.71
C ALA A 151 4.87 20.41 23.18
N GLU A 152 5.91 21.10 23.64
CA GLU A 152 7.16 20.46 24.07
C GLU A 152 6.96 19.58 25.30
N ARG A 153 7.62 18.42 25.35
CA ARG A 153 7.50 17.47 26.47
C ARG A 153 8.75 17.49 27.34
N GLY A 154 8.56 17.81 28.62
CA GLY A 154 9.63 17.91 29.62
C GLY A 154 10.58 19.09 29.38
N SER A 155 11.70 19.07 30.09
CA SER A 155 12.79 20.04 29.97
C SER A 155 14.14 19.37 30.20
N ALA A 156 15.24 20.10 29.95
CA ALA A 156 16.59 19.60 30.23
C ALA A 156 16.82 19.25 31.71
N ALA A 157 16.09 19.90 32.64
CA ALA A 157 16.14 19.64 34.08
C ALA A 157 15.15 18.54 34.51
N GLU A 158 13.95 18.53 33.93
CA GLU A 158 12.90 17.55 34.23
C GLU A 158 12.46 16.81 32.96
N ARG A 159 13.15 15.70 32.69
CA ARG A 159 12.92 14.87 31.49
C ARG A 159 11.63 14.07 31.57
N TYR A 160 10.87 14.10 30.49
CA TYR A 160 9.59 13.42 30.31
C TYR A 160 9.76 11.90 30.25
N ASP A 161 9.21 11.18 31.23
CA ASP A 161 9.29 9.71 31.28
C ASP A 161 8.23 9.08 30.37
N LEU A 162 8.68 8.41 29.31
CA LEU A 162 7.81 7.71 28.36
C LEU A 162 7.09 6.49 28.97
N SER A 163 7.52 6.01 30.14
CA SER A 163 6.87 4.90 30.84
C SER A 163 5.72 5.32 31.76
N THR A 164 5.59 6.61 32.11
CA THR A 164 4.58 7.12 33.06
C THR A 164 3.53 8.02 32.39
N HIS A 165 3.35 7.90 31.07
CA HIS A 165 2.42 8.71 30.29
C HIS A 165 1.77 7.88 29.18
N LYS A 166 0.53 8.21 28.84
CA LYS A 166 -0.20 7.65 27.70
C LYS A 166 0.21 8.35 26.39
N PRO A 167 -0.21 7.85 25.21
CA PRO A 167 0.09 8.49 23.91
C PRO A 167 -0.37 9.97 23.79
N ASP A 168 -1.51 10.34 24.38
CA ASP A 168 -1.98 11.74 24.48
C ASP A 168 -1.10 12.62 25.40
N GLY A 169 -0.26 11.98 26.19
CA GLY A 169 0.63 12.54 27.18
C GLY A 169 -0.04 12.92 28.51
N SER A 170 -1.21 12.36 28.80
CA SER A 170 -1.77 12.31 30.15
C SER A 170 -0.93 11.39 31.05
N PRO A 171 -0.76 11.71 32.36
CA PRO A 171 -0.04 10.83 33.28
C PRO A 171 -0.69 9.45 33.44
N ALA A 172 0.15 8.45 33.66
CA ALA A 172 -0.25 7.08 33.95
C ALA A 172 0.71 6.42 34.96
N PRO A 173 0.27 5.38 35.69
CA PRO A 173 1.16 4.44 36.36
C PRO A 173 2.27 3.94 35.43
N ARG A 174 3.46 3.66 35.98
CA ARG A 174 4.59 3.17 35.18
C ARG A 174 4.24 1.85 34.51
N ASN A 175 4.28 1.85 33.18
CA ASN A 175 4.12 0.70 32.32
C ASN A 175 5.26 0.72 31.29
N THR A 176 6.14 -0.29 31.32
CA THR A 176 7.34 -0.35 30.47
C THR A 176 7.13 -1.26 29.27
N ALA A 177 7.84 -0.99 28.18
CA ALA A 177 7.72 -1.73 26.92
C ALA A 177 9.04 -1.71 26.13
N ASN A 178 9.06 -2.43 25.01
CA ASN A 178 10.17 -2.41 24.05
C ASN A 178 10.00 -1.36 22.93
N CYS A 179 8.79 -0.83 22.73
CA CYS A 179 8.53 0.31 21.87
C CYS A 179 7.89 1.47 22.67
N TYR A 180 8.19 2.71 22.32
CA TYR A 180 7.49 3.89 22.81
C TYR A 180 7.17 4.86 21.67
N LEU A 181 5.99 5.50 21.74
CA LEU A 181 5.55 6.51 20.79
C LEU A 181 6.15 7.89 21.16
N VAL A 182 6.67 8.61 20.17
CA VAL A 182 7.20 9.98 20.32
C VAL A 182 6.47 10.92 19.37
N SER A 183 5.53 11.68 19.93
CA SER A 183 4.55 12.50 19.18
C SER A 183 4.83 14.01 19.19
N ALA A 184 5.94 14.45 19.80
CA ALA A 184 6.28 15.85 20.02
C ALA A 184 7.80 16.05 20.17
N PRO A 185 8.32 17.28 20.03
CA PRO A 185 9.68 17.61 20.46
C PRO A 185 9.80 17.67 21.99
N GLY A 186 11.03 17.63 22.48
CA GLY A 186 11.33 17.83 23.90
C GLY A 186 12.48 16.99 24.44
N TYR A 187 12.48 16.82 25.75
CA TYR A 187 13.55 16.22 26.54
C TYR A 187 13.02 14.98 27.24
N TYR A 188 13.39 13.81 26.73
CA TYR A 188 12.81 12.53 27.09
C TYR A 188 13.71 11.68 27.98
N LYS A 189 13.09 10.74 28.69
CA LYS A 189 13.73 9.59 29.34
C LYS A 189 12.86 8.34 29.27
N LEU A 190 13.46 7.17 29.44
CA LEU A 190 12.79 5.91 29.76
C LEU A 190 13.65 5.11 30.76
N PRO A 191 13.07 4.34 31.69
CA PRO A 191 13.84 3.58 32.68
C PRO A 191 14.57 2.40 32.05
N LEU A 192 15.73 2.02 32.59
CA LEU A 192 16.50 0.85 32.15
C LEU A 192 15.87 -0.44 32.68
N VAL A 193 14.75 -0.81 32.06
CA VAL A 193 13.90 -1.93 32.44
C VAL A 193 13.72 -2.90 31.26
N TYR A 194 13.73 -4.20 31.55
CA TYR A 194 13.55 -5.26 30.56
C TYR A 194 12.11 -5.30 30.03
N GLY A 195 11.83 -4.64 28.89
CA GLY A 195 10.54 -4.72 28.20
C GLY A 195 9.32 -4.52 29.13
N ASN A 196 8.39 -5.47 29.13
CA ASN A 196 7.14 -5.45 29.90
C ASN A 196 7.26 -5.77 31.41
N SER A 197 8.46 -5.74 32.01
CA SER A 197 8.71 -6.19 33.39
C SER A 197 8.28 -5.21 34.51
N ILE A 198 7.77 -4.02 34.17
CA ILE A 198 6.98 -3.18 35.10
C ILE A 198 5.63 -2.86 34.45
N ALA A 199 4.54 -3.12 35.18
CA ALA A 199 3.18 -2.74 34.81
C ALA A 199 2.44 -2.18 36.05
N ASP A 200 1.67 -1.12 35.85
CA ASP A 200 0.99 -0.35 36.89
C ASP A 200 1.80 -0.12 38.19
N ASP A 201 2.99 0.48 38.01
CA ASP A 201 4.00 0.79 39.04
C ASP A 201 4.59 -0.43 39.78
N LYS A 202 4.32 -1.65 39.33
CA LYS A 202 4.72 -2.91 40.00
C LYS A 202 5.58 -3.79 39.12
N THR A 203 6.43 -4.59 39.75
CA THR A 203 7.14 -5.71 39.11
C THR A 203 6.12 -6.65 38.46
N ASN A 204 6.22 -6.81 37.13
CA ASN A 204 5.41 -7.73 36.35
C ASN A 204 6.20 -9.02 36.09
N GLU A 205 6.27 -9.90 37.08
CA GLU A 205 6.96 -11.20 36.96
C GLU A 205 6.41 -12.05 35.81
N ARG A 206 5.11 -11.91 35.49
CA ARG A 206 4.46 -12.62 34.36
C ARG A 206 4.99 -12.20 32.99
N ALA A 207 5.79 -11.14 32.88
CA ALA A 207 6.48 -10.81 31.65
C ALA A 207 7.76 -11.65 31.42
N TYR A 208 8.37 -12.22 32.46
CA TYR A 208 9.66 -12.93 32.36
C TYR A 208 9.75 -14.29 33.10
N VAL A 209 8.73 -14.71 33.86
CA VAL A 209 8.65 -16.05 34.46
C VAL A 209 7.24 -16.64 34.28
N THR A 210 7.15 -17.93 33.98
CA THR A 210 5.90 -18.71 34.03
C THR A 210 6.00 -19.90 34.98
N LYS A 211 4.83 -20.40 35.42
CA LYS A 211 4.69 -21.68 36.13
C LYS A 211 4.41 -22.85 35.18
N ASN A 212 4.18 -22.57 33.89
CA ASN A 212 3.97 -23.59 32.87
C ASN A 212 5.28 -24.32 32.59
N THR A 213 5.25 -25.65 32.51
CA THR A 213 6.41 -26.49 32.22
C THR A 213 6.11 -27.46 31.09
N GLY A 214 7.10 -27.76 30.26
CA GLY A 214 6.93 -28.65 29.10
C GLY A 214 7.97 -28.41 28.01
N LYS A 215 7.95 -29.27 26.99
CA LYS A 215 8.86 -29.16 25.84
C LYS A 215 8.58 -27.88 25.05
N GLY A 216 9.59 -27.03 24.93
CA GLY A 216 9.50 -25.77 24.19
C GLY A 216 8.91 -24.58 24.97
N ILE A 217 8.67 -24.72 26.27
CA ILE A 217 8.25 -23.60 27.14
C ILE A 217 9.47 -23.02 27.85
N LEU A 218 9.75 -21.72 27.64
CA LEU A 218 10.80 -21.00 28.33
C LEU A 218 10.27 -20.58 29.71
N VAL A 219 10.67 -21.30 30.76
CA VAL A 219 10.15 -21.09 32.13
C VAL A 219 10.66 -19.77 32.73
N HIS A 220 11.95 -19.47 32.51
CA HIS A 220 12.61 -18.23 32.91
C HIS A 220 13.17 -17.53 31.67
N PHE A 221 12.77 -16.29 31.43
CA PHE A 221 13.30 -15.45 30.36
C PHE A 221 14.65 -14.90 30.80
N VAL A 222 15.50 -14.58 29.83
CA VAL A 222 16.94 -14.35 30.04
C VAL A 222 17.42 -13.04 29.44
N ASP A 223 18.50 -12.53 30.00
CA ASP A 223 19.14 -11.29 29.58
C ASP A 223 20.21 -11.50 28.49
N HIS A 224 20.98 -10.44 28.23
CA HIS A 224 22.07 -10.41 27.26
C HIS A 224 23.23 -11.38 27.51
N GLU A 225 23.41 -11.90 28.73
CA GLU A 225 24.41 -12.94 29.07
C GLU A 225 23.77 -14.34 29.15
N GLY A 226 22.48 -14.47 28.85
CA GLY A 226 21.73 -15.72 28.95
C GLY A 226 21.35 -16.10 30.39
N LYS A 227 21.48 -15.17 31.33
CA LYS A 227 21.09 -15.37 32.74
C LYS A 227 19.59 -15.11 32.91
N PRO A 228 18.88 -15.84 33.79
CA PRO A 228 17.51 -15.51 34.17
C PRO A 228 17.35 -14.03 34.53
N ILE A 229 16.23 -13.43 34.15
CA ILE A 229 15.84 -12.11 34.63
C ILE A 229 15.28 -12.29 36.04
N GLU A 230 16.01 -11.79 37.04
CA GLU A 230 15.67 -11.87 38.45
C GLU A 230 15.07 -10.54 38.97
N THR A 231 15.30 -9.45 38.26
CA THR A 231 14.76 -8.12 38.57
C THR A 231 14.45 -7.34 37.29
N PRO A 232 13.40 -6.50 37.24
CA PRO A 232 13.09 -5.67 36.06
C PRO A 232 14.25 -4.77 35.62
N TYR A 233 15.10 -4.35 36.56
CA TYR A 233 16.05 -3.26 36.38
C TYR A 233 17.41 -3.75 35.85
N ILE A 234 17.71 -3.43 34.60
CA ILE A 234 18.88 -3.89 33.83
C ILE A 234 20.19 -3.61 34.59
N ASN A 235 20.33 -2.39 35.13
CA ASN A 235 21.54 -1.95 35.83
C ASN A 235 21.64 -2.45 37.29
N ALA A 236 20.55 -2.95 37.88
CA ALA A 236 20.60 -3.64 39.16
C ALA A 236 21.07 -5.09 38.96
N GLN A 237 20.50 -5.79 37.98
CA GLN A 237 20.94 -7.15 37.61
C GLN A 237 22.41 -7.18 37.15
N ASN A 238 22.84 -6.17 36.39
CA ASN A 238 24.17 -6.12 35.79
C ASN A 238 25.14 -5.16 36.51
N ALA A 239 25.02 -5.01 37.83
CA ALA A 239 25.81 -4.04 38.62
C ALA A 239 27.35 -4.15 38.47
N ALA A 240 27.88 -5.31 38.05
CA ALA A 240 29.31 -5.50 37.76
C ALA A 240 29.76 -4.98 36.38
N GLN A 241 28.84 -4.85 35.42
CA GLN A 241 29.08 -4.32 34.07
C GLN A 241 27.85 -3.54 33.56
N PRO A 242 27.40 -2.49 34.28
CA PRO A 242 26.15 -1.81 33.98
C PRO A 242 26.23 -1.06 32.65
N ALA A 243 25.07 -0.75 32.08
CA ALA A 243 24.99 0.18 30.96
C ALA A 243 25.37 1.59 31.44
N VAL A 244 26.28 2.22 30.69
CA VAL A 244 26.85 3.55 30.97
C VAL A 244 26.77 4.49 29.77
N ALA A 245 26.42 3.99 28.58
CA ALA A 245 26.25 4.78 27.38
C ALA A 245 25.05 4.32 26.55
N VAL A 246 24.60 5.19 25.64
CA VAL A 246 23.52 4.90 24.69
C VAL A 246 24.09 4.84 23.28
N LYS A 247 23.64 3.88 22.50
CA LYS A 247 24.02 3.70 21.09
C LYS A 247 22.79 3.72 20.22
N VAL A 248 22.72 4.66 19.28
CA VAL A 248 21.74 4.58 18.19
C VAL A 248 22.16 3.44 17.26
N ILE A 249 21.32 2.42 17.16
CA ILE A 249 21.57 1.19 16.40
C ILE A 249 21.26 1.40 14.92
N TRP A 250 20.13 2.03 14.63
CA TRP A 250 19.79 2.58 13.31
C TRP A 250 18.72 3.66 13.46
N ALA A 251 18.60 4.52 12.45
CA ALA A 251 17.51 5.48 12.29
C ALA A 251 17.14 5.60 10.82
N ASP A 252 15.85 5.69 10.50
CA ASP A 252 15.37 5.93 9.13
C ASP A 252 15.22 7.43 8.79
N GLU A 253 15.56 8.31 9.72
CA GLU A 253 15.69 9.76 9.54
C GLU A 253 16.87 10.33 10.35
N PRO A 254 17.53 11.41 9.87
CA PRO A 254 18.66 11.99 10.57
C PRO A 254 18.22 12.80 11.79
N SER A 255 18.88 12.56 12.93
CA SER A 255 18.77 13.39 14.13
C SER A 255 17.38 13.50 14.76
N LEU A 256 16.50 12.49 14.59
CA LEU A 256 15.28 12.34 15.40
C LEU A 256 15.58 12.17 16.90
N VAL A 257 16.76 11.62 17.22
CA VAL A 257 17.29 11.40 18.58
C VAL A 257 18.67 12.04 18.67
N THR A 258 18.87 12.91 19.65
CA THR A 258 20.16 13.56 19.96
C THR A 258 20.45 13.47 21.47
N ASN A 259 21.67 13.84 21.88
CA ASN A 259 22.12 13.91 23.28
C ASN A 259 21.87 12.64 24.13
N ALA A 260 21.84 11.48 23.47
CA ALA A 260 21.48 10.20 24.07
C ALA A 260 22.51 9.76 25.13
N SER A 261 22.06 9.56 26.37
CA SER A 261 22.92 9.32 27.54
C SER A 261 22.25 8.39 28.57
N ILE A 262 23.04 7.72 29.40
CA ILE A 262 22.55 7.03 30.61
C ILE A 262 22.69 8.00 31.78
N GLN A 263 21.67 8.07 32.63
CA GLN A 263 21.62 8.91 33.83
C GLN A 263 21.14 8.09 35.03
N GLY A 264 21.54 8.49 36.24
CA GLY A 264 21.26 7.74 37.47
C GLY A 264 22.06 6.44 37.59
N GLN A 265 21.68 5.56 38.53
CA GLN A 265 22.39 4.32 38.88
C GLN A 265 21.41 3.26 39.39
N GLY A 266 21.76 1.97 39.26
CA GLY A 266 20.96 0.86 39.80
C GLY A 266 19.51 0.86 39.31
N LEU A 267 18.57 0.87 40.25
CA LEU A 267 17.12 0.95 39.99
C LEU A 267 16.73 2.25 39.27
N ASP A 268 17.33 3.37 39.67
CA ASP A 268 17.08 4.71 39.11
C ASP A 268 17.93 5.00 37.86
N SER A 269 18.22 3.99 37.05
CA SER A 269 18.92 4.17 35.77
C SER A 269 17.95 4.52 34.65
N TYR A 270 18.22 5.58 33.89
CA TYR A 270 17.39 6.05 32.77
C TYR A 270 18.21 6.25 31.49
N LEU A 271 17.60 5.92 30.34
CA LEU A 271 18.04 6.29 29.01
C LEU A 271 17.40 7.64 28.68
N CYS A 272 18.21 8.70 28.63
CA CYS A 272 17.79 10.08 28.38
C CYS A 272 18.16 10.50 26.95
N PHE A 273 17.30 11.25 26.26
CA PHE A 273 17.56 11.76 24.91
C PHE A 273 16.73 13.00 24.56
N ASP A 274 17.14 13.74 23.53
CA ASP A 274 16.50 14.99 23.08
C ASP A 274 15.94 14.85 21.67
N VAL A 275 14.82 15.53 21.40
CA VAL A 275 14.08 15.51 20.13
C VAL A 275 13.84 16.95 19.69
N ALA A 276 14.57 17.38 18.66
CA ALA A 276 14.57 18.78 18.22
C ALA A 276 13.36 19.13 17.33
N ARG A 277 12.76 20.30 17.57
CA ARG A 277 11.52 20.77 16.93
C ARG A 277 11.61 20.89 15.42
N GLU A 278 12.77 21.27 14.88
CA GLU A 278 12.99 21.38 13.44
C GLU A 278 13.37 20.04 12.78
N ARG A 279 13.58 18.97 13.57
CA ARG A 279 13.96 17.63 13.11
C ARG A 279 12.86 16.59 13.20
N ILE A 280 11.93 16.72 14.16
CA ILE A 280 10.87 15.73 14.33
C ILE A 280 9.97 15.64 13.09
N LYS A 281 9.71 14.41 12.68
CA LYS A 281 8.78 13.98 11.63
C LYS A 281 8.55 12.47 11.77
N ASN A 282 7.63 11.91 10.98
CA ASN A 282 7.31 10.50 11.03
C ASN A 282 8.51 9.62 10.67
N GLY A 283 8.80 8.60 11.48
CA GLY A 283 9.98 7.75 11.30
C GLY A 283 10.30 6.86 12.49
N ASN A 284 11.45 6.19 12.45
CA ASN A 284 11.84 5.23 13.47
C ASN A 284 13.32 5.35 13.85
N VAL A 285 13.60 5.10 15.13
CA VAL A 285 14.95 4.96 15.68
C VAL A 285 14.99 3.73 16.58
N VAL A 286 16.08 2.96 16.55
CA VAL A 286 16.38 1.96 17.59
C VAL A 286 17.58 2.43 18.41
N VAL A 287 17.39 2.49 19.72
CA VAL A 287 18.42 2.86 20.70
C VAL A 287 18.77 1.65 21.56
N ALA A 288 20.00 1.57 22.03
CA ALA A 288 20.47 0.51 22.92
C ALA A 288 21.26 1.05 24.10
N ALA A 289 21.05 0.45 25.27
CA ALA A 289 21.88 0.66 26.45
C ALA A 289 23.11 -0.26 26.36
N VAL A 290 24.31 0.32 26.43
CA VAL A 290 25.58 -0.42 26.32
C VAL A 290 26.47 -0.21 27.54
N ASN A 291 27.19 -1.27 27.93
CA ASN A 291 28.19 -1.20 29.00
C ASN A 291 29.51 -0.58 28.54
N SER A 292 30.48 -0.45 29.45
CA SER A 292 31.79 0.17 29.19
C SER A 292 32.64 -0.56 28.14
N LYS A 293 32.29 -1.81 27.79
CA LYS A 293 32.92 -2.59 26.69
C LYS A 293 32.16 -2.47 25.37
N GLY A 294 31.06 -1.73 25.33
CA GLY A 294 30.20 -1.55 24.16
C GLY A 294 29.25 -2.72 23.87
N VAL A 295 29.12 -3.68 24.80
CA VAL A 295 28.13 -4.77 24.71
C VAL A 295 26.74 -4.21 24.95
N CYS A 296 25.77 -4.59 24.12
CA CYS A 296 24.36 -4.20 24.27
C CYS A 296 23.69 -5.06 25.35
N LEU A 297 23.16 -4.40 26.38
CA LEU A 297 22.39 -5.04 27.46
C LEU A 297 20.91 -5.13 27.09
N TRP A 298 20.37 -4.09 26.43
CA TRP A 298 19.00 -4.05 25.92
C TRP A 298 18.83 -2.98 24.84
N SER A 299 17.73 -3.05 24.10
CA SER A 299 17.39 -2.08 23.05
C SER A 299 15.88 -1.79 23.04
N TRP A 300 15.53 -0.59 22.57
CA TRP A 300 14.17 -0.10 22.44
C TRP A 300 13.95 0.54 21.07
N HIS A 301 12.72 0.43 20.57
CA HIS A 301 12.22 1.12 19.39
C HIS A 301 11.54 2.42 19.81
N LEU A 302 11.93 3.53 19.19
CA LEU A 302 11.27 4.82 19.32
C LEU A 302 10.54 5.08 17.99
N TRP A 303 9.22 5.05 18.03
CA TRP A 303 8.36 5.28 16.87
C TRP A 303 7.87 6.73 16.89
N PHE A 304 8.26 7.49 15.88
CA PHE A 304 7.88 8.89 15.73
C PHE A 304 6.62 8.92 14.86
N ALA A 305 5.47 9.15 15.49
CA ALA A 305 4.16 9.26 14.87
C ALA A 305 3.21 10.05 15.79
N PRO A 306 2.09 10.60 15.27
CA PRO A 306 1.14 11.34 16.10
C PRO A 306 0.41 10.41 17.06
N THR A 307 -0.21 10.99 18.09
CA THR A 307 -0.83 10.26 19.21
C THR A 307 -1.91 9.27 18.77
N ASP A 308 -2.60 9.60 17.68
CA ASP A 308 -3.71 8.85 17.11
C ASP A 308 -3.28 7.55 16.41
N ALA A 309 -1.98 7.35 16.13
CA ALA A 309 -1.48 6.09 15.57
C ALA A 309 -1.75 4.87 16.50
N LEU A 310 -1.99 5.13 17.78
CA LEU A 310 -2.42 4.16 18.81
C LEU A 310 -3.89 4.33 19.25
N ASP A 311 -4.74 5.03 18.50
CA ASP A 311 -6.20 4.84 18.62
C ASP A 311 -6.55 3.38 18.29
N VAL A 312 -7.72 2.88 18.71
CA VAL A 312 -8.15 1.50 18.44
C VAL A 312 -9.32 1.40 17.46
N VAL A 313 -9.24 0.39 16.58
CA VAL A 313 -10.34 -0.09 15.74
C VAL A 313 -10.63 -1.54 16.12
N THR A 314 -11.86 -1.81 16.54
CA THR A 314 -12.30 -3.16 16.89
C THR A 314 -12.74 -3.91 15.63
N CYS A 315 -11.95 -4.87 15.18
CA CYS A 315 -12.38 -5.87 14.20
C CYS A 315 -12.93 -7.11 14.93
N LEU A 316 -13.76 -7.89 14.26
CA LEU A 316 -14.18 -9.21 14.74
C LEU A 316 -13.40 -10.29 14.00
N ASN A 317 -13.07 -11.38 14.68
CA ASN A 317 -12.59 -12.60 14.02
C ASN A 317 -13.77 -13.43 13.47
N GLN A 318 -13.49 -14.56 12.82
CA GLN A 318 -14.50 -15.44 12.21
C GLN A 318 -15.55 -15.94 13.24
N ASP A 319 -15.13 -16.12 14.49
CA ASP A 319 -15.94 -16.60 15.62
C ASP A 319 -16.57 -15.44 16.43
N ASN A 320 -16.53 -14.22 15.89
CA ASN A 320 -17.02 -12.96 16.49
C ASN A 320 -16.27 -12.47 17.74
N VAL A 321 -15.06 -12.98 18.01
CA VAL A 321 -14.18 -12.47 19.07
C VAL A 321 -13.64 -11.08 18.68
N PRO A 322 -13.77 -10.05 19.54
CA PRO A 322 -13.35 -8.69 19.21
C PRO A 322 -11.85 -8.44 19.46
N TYR A 323 -11.16 -7.93 18.45
CA TYR A 323 -9.74 -7.53 18.50
C TYR A 323 -9.59 -6.03 18.25
N LYS A 324 -9.07 -5.32 19.26
CA LYS A 324 -8.85 -3.87 19.28
C LYS A 324 -7.51 -3.52 18.60
N PHE A 325 -7.41 -3.62 17.28
CA PHE A 325 -6.18 -3.27 16.56
C PHE A 325 -5.84 -1.77 16.70
N SER A 326 -4.55 -1.43 16.76
CA SER A 326 -4.10 -0.05 16.63
C SER A 326 -4.51 0.55 15.28
N LYS A 327 -4.63 1.88 15.19
CA LYS A 327 -4.98 2.59 13.94
C LYS A 327 -3.94 2.39 12.84
N GLU A 328 -2.67 2.33 13.21
CA GLU A 328 -1.55 2.09 12.30
C GLU A 328 -0.67 0.91 12.75
N THR A 329 -0.01 0.28 11.78
CA THR A 329 0.98 -0.77 11.98
C THR A 329 2.19 -0.26 12.76
N LEU A 330 2.79 -1.11 13.59
CA LEU A 330 3.93 -0.75 14.43
C LEU A 330 5.12 -0.26 13.59
N GLY A 331 5.60 0.95 13.90
CA GLY A 331 6.69 1.59 13.19
C GLY A 331 6.35 2.03 11.77
N TRP A 332 5.07 2.15 11.41
CA TRP A 332 4.66 2.62 10.08
C TRP A 332 5.15 4.05 9.81
N LYS A 333 5.70 4.23 8.62
CA LYS A 333 6.24 5.49 8.11
C LYS A 333 5.80 5.67 6.65
N TYR A 334 4.91 6.64 6.44
CA TYR A 334 4.61 7.16 5.11
C TYR A 334 5.83 7.87 4.49
N THR A 335 6.07 7.64 3.20
CA THR A 335 7.04 8.38 2.36
C THR A 335 6.36 9.24 1.30
N GLU A 336 5.16 8.86 0.86
CA GLU A 336 4.20 9.73 0.18
C GLU A 336 2.79 9.40 0.69
N TRP A 337 1.97 10.40 0.99
CA TRP A 337 0.56 10.20 1.30
C TRP A 337 -0.28 11.34 0.72
N LYS A 338 -0.90 11.06 -0.43
CA LYS A 338 -1.79 11.95 -1.17
C LYS A 338 -3.01 11.19 -1.64
N ASP A 339 -4.16 11.44 -1.03
CA ASP A 339 -5.44 10.84 -1.43
C ASP A 339 -6.23 11.84 -2.31
N PRO A 340 -7.16 11.38 -3.15
CA PRO A 340 -8.03 12.28 -3.91
C PRO A 340 -9.05 12.96 -2.98
N VAL A 341 -9.63 14.08 -3.43
CA VAL A 341 -10.70 14.78 -2.68
C VAL A 341 -11.95 13.90 -2.51
N ASP A 342 -12.19 13.01 -3.48
CA ASP A 342 -13.25 12.01 -3.50
C ASP A 342 -12.71 10.77 -4.23
N ASP A 343 -13.04 9.55 -3.79
CA ASP A 343 -12.38 8.30 -4.23
C ASP A 343 -13.12 7.53 -5.32
N HIS A 344 -14.02 8.19 -6.06
CA HIS A 344 -14.73 7.60 -7.20
C HIS A 344 -14.01 7.82 -8.55
N ALA A 345 -14.25 6.92 -9.51
CA ALA A 345 -13.82 7.12 -10.89
C ALA A 345 -14.75 8.14 -11.57
N ARG A 346 -14.18 9.16 -12.22
CA ARG A 346 -14.95 10.18 -12.94
C ARG A 346 -15.16 9.77 -14.39
N THR A 347 -16.40 9.92 -14.84
CA THR A 347 -16.89 9.42 -16.13
C THR A 347 -17.71 10.49 -16.84
N VAL A 348 -17.70 10.47 -18.17
CA VAL A 348 -18.58 11.26 -19.03
C VAL A 348 -18.97 10.43 -20.25
N ARG A 349 -20.27 10.35 -20.53
CA ARG A 349 -20.82 9.80 -21.77
C ARG A 349 -20.78 10.88 -22.84
N VAL A 350 -20.45 10.52 -24.08
CA VAL A 350 -20.30 11.45 -25.21
C VAL A 350 -21.13 10.93 -26.38
N ARG A 351 -22.17 11.68 -26.76
CA ARG A 351 -23.06 11.35 -27.88
C ARG A 351 -22.45 11.77 -29.21
N ILE A 352 -22.43 10.84 -30.16
CA ILE A 352 -22.15 11.08 -31.57
C ILE A 352 -23.43 10.88 -32.37
N GLU A 353 -23.69 11.79 -33.31
CA GLU A 353 -24.74 11.66 -34.34
C GLU A 353 -24.15 11.72 -35.74
N GLN A 354 -24.80 11.03 -36.67
CA GLN A 354 -24.56 11.18 -38.10
C GLN A 354 -25.12 12.50 -38.64
N VAL A 355 -24.29 13.25 -39.36
CA VAL A 355 -24.62 14.54 -39.98
C VAL A 355 -25.31 14.27 -41.32
N THR A 356 -26.62 14.05 -41.28
CA THR A 356 -27.48 13.85 -42.44
C THR A 356 -28.92 14.24 -42.13
N ASP A 357 -29.64 14.76 -43.13
CA ASP A 357 -31.07 15.09 -43.03
C ASP A 357 -32.00 13.86 -43.00
N SER A 358 -31.43 12.65 -43.13
CA SER A 358 -32.20 11.40 -43.10
C SER A 358 -32.84 11.15 -41.73
N PRO A 359 -34.11 10.69 -41.68
CA PRO A 359 -34.73 10.23 -40.43
C PRO A 359 -34.09 8.95 -39.90
N ASP A 360 -33.43 8.16 -40.76
CA ASP A 360 -32.79 6.88 -40.42
C ASP A 360 -31.36 7.06 -39.85
N ARG A 361 -30.95 8.30 -39.54
CA ARG A 361 -29.61 8.61 -39.04
C ARG A 361 -29.33 7.91 -37.71
N GLN A 362 -28.13 7.36 -37.56
CA GLN A 362 -27.74 6.67 -36.33
C GLN A 362 -27.14 7.64 -35.29
N THR A 363 -27.31 7.27 -34.03
CA THR A 363 -26.79 7.94 -32.83
C THR A 363 -26.17 6.88 -31.94
N ASP A 364 -24.97 7.12 -31.42
CA ASP A 364 -24.27 6.19 -30.53
C ASP A 364 -23.41 6.95 -29.50
N VAL A 365 -22.93 6.28 -28.46
CA VAL A 365 -22.30 6.88 -27.28
C VAL A 365 -20.98 6.17 -26.94
N PHE A 366 -19.91 6.94 -26.77
CA PHE A 366 -18.70 6.46 -26.10
C PHE A 366 -18.54 7.07 -24.71
N THR A 367 -17.87 6.32 -23.83
CA THR A 367 -17.66 6.68 -22.44
C THR A 367 -16.18 6.96 -22.20
N ILE A 368 -15.87 8.16 -21.70
CA ILE A 368 -14.53 8.48 -21.19
C ILE A 368 -14.56 8.32 -19.67
N THR A 369 -13.75 7.39 -19.15
CA THR A 369 -13.57 7.19 -17.69
C THR A 369 -12.12 7.40 -17.29
N GLN A 370 -11.91 8.20 -16.24
CA GLN A 370 -10.65 8.32 -15.52
C GLN A 370 -10.81 7.76 -14.11
N LYS A 371 -10.02 6.75 -13.77
CA LYS A 371 -10.05 6.06 -12.47
C LYS A 371 -9.71 7.03 -11.33
N SER A 372 -10.27 6.77 -10.15
CA SER A 372 -9.68 7.29 -8.90
C SER A 372 -8.26 6.76 -8.73
N GLY A 373 -7.48 7.42 -7.87
CA GLY A 373 -6.24 6.88 -7.36
C GLY A 373 -5.59 7.79 -6.33
N SER A 374 -4.77 7.18 -5.48
CA SER A 374 -3.99 7.83 -4.44
C SER A 374 -2.51 7.56 -4.64
N LYS A 375 -1.64 8.45 -4.18
CA LYS A 375 -0.23 8.16 -3.95
C LYS A 375 0.01 7.91 -2.47
N ARG A 376 -0.04 6.64 -2.06
CA ARG A 376 0.24 6.19 -0.69
C ARG A 376 1.41 5.22 -0.75
N ASP A 377 2.54 5.59 -0.16
CA ASP A 377 3.77 4.78 -0.10
C ASP A 377 4.42 4.91 1.28
N GLY A 378 5.21 3.93 1.68
CA GLY A 378 5.83 3.85 3.00
C GLY A 378 6.42 2.48 3.33
N TYR A 379 6.77 2.32 4.60
CA TYR A 379 7.25 1.05 5.16
C TYR A 379 7.01 1.01 6.68
N SER A 380 6.89 -0.21 7.22
CA SER A 380 6.86 -0.49 8.65
C SER A 380 8.26 -0.83 9.18
N THR A 381 8.37 -1.01 10.50
CA THR A 381 9.42 -1.84 11.08
C THR A 381 9.11 -3.33 10.92
N PHE A 382 10.15 -4.15 10.82
CA PHE A 382 10.04 -5.60 10.73
C PHE A 382 10.64 -6.28 11.97
N TYR A 383 10.10 -7.43 12.36
CA TYR A 383 10.53 -8.20 13.53
C TYR A 383 10.73 -9.66 13.13
N GLN A 384 11.78 -10.31 13.64
CA GLN A 384 11.89 -11.77 13.54
C GLN A 384 11.08 -12.42 14.67
N PHE A 385 10.54 -13.61 14.44
CA PHE A 385 9.58 -14.21 15.37
C PHE A 385 10.19 -14.41 16.76
N GLY A 386 9.53 -13.90 17.80
CA GLY A 386 9.99 -13.98 19.20
C GLY A 386 11.06 -12.97 19.61
N ARG A 387 11.45 -12.01 18.75
CA ARG A 387 12.37 -10.91 19.10
C ARG A 387 11.64 -9.59 19.33
N LYS A 388 12.15 -8.79 20.26
CA LYS A 388 11.77 -7.38 20.46
C LYS A 388 12.39 -6.40 19.45
N ASP A 389 13.45 -6.81 18.74
CA ASP A 389 14.31 -5.90 18.00
C ASP A 389 13.68 -5.47 16.68
N ALA A 390 13.39 -4.17 16.55
CA ALA A 390 12.88 -3.60 15.30
C ALA A 390 13.98 -3.52 14.23
N PHE A 391 13.70 -4.06 13.06
CA PHE A 391 14.51 -3.93 11.84
C PHE A 391 13.95 -2.85 10.91
N PRO A 392 14.83 -2.14 10.19
CA PRO A 392 14.39 -1.05 9.32
C PRO A 392 13.59 -1.57 8.12
N GLY A 393 12.58 -0.81 7.70
CA GLY A 393 11.80 -1.08 6.49
C GLY A 393 12.54 -0.86 5.17
N ILE A 394 13.75 -0.28 5.21
CA ILE A 394 14.55 0.10 4.04
C ILE A 394 15.94 -0.55 4.01
N ASP A 395 16.47 -0.72 2.80
CA ASP A 395 17.68 -1.50 2.53
C ASP A 395 18.93 -0.67 2.17
N LYS A 396 18.74 0.64 2.08
CA LYS A 396 19.72 1.71 1.82
C LYS A 396 19.31 2.92 2.65
N ASP A 397 20.13 3.97 2.62
CA ASP A 397 19.76 5.35 3.02
C ASP A 397 19.29 5.52 4.48
N LEU A 398 19.66 4.57 5.35
CA LEU A 398 19.57 4.72 6.81
C LEU A 398 20.48 5.86 7.26
N ALA A 399 19.88 6.82 7.97
CA ALA A 399 20.53 8.07 8.35
C ALA A 399 21.60 7.89 9.43
N VAL A 400 21.41 6.93 10.35
CA VAL A 400 22.44 6.52 11.32
C VAL A 400 22.99 5.15 10.95
N ARG A 401 24.27 5.13 10.55
CA ARG A 401 25.00 3.93 10.13
C ARG A 401 25.55 3.12 11.31
N GLY A 402 24.66 2.51 12.09
CA GLY A 402 25.04 1.24 12.70
C GLY A 402 25.25 0.18 11.62
N LYS A 403 26.02 -0.86 11.91
CA LYS A 403 26.23 -1.99 10.99
C LYS A 403 25.00 -2.90 10.98
N TYR A 404 23.87 -2.41 10.45
CA TYR A 404 22.71 -3.25 10.16
C TYR A 404 23.14 -4.37 9.20
N ARG A 405 23.08 -5.61 9.69
CA ARG A 405 23.65 -6.79 9.03
C ARG A 405 22.52 -7.71 8.58
N LYS A 406 22.20 -7.64 7.29
CA LYS A 406 21.12 -8.41 6.63
C LYS A 406 21.30 -9.92 6.74
N ASN A 407 22.54 -10.39 6.67
CA ASN A 407 22.88 -11.79 6.92
C ASN A 407 23.94 -11.86 8.03
N ALA A 408 23.48 -12.20 9.24
CA ALA A 408 24.32 -12.39 10.43
C ALA A 408 24.99 -13.76 10.51
N GLY A 409 24.59 -14.72 9.66
CA GLY A 409 24.69 -16.15 9.91
C GLY A 409 23.36 -16.72 10.42
N ASP A 410 23.34 -18.03 10.63
CA ASP A 410 22.20 -18.87 11.02
C ASP A 410 22.29 -19.40 12.47
N VAL A 411 23.30 -18.93 13.22
CA VAL A 411 23.47 -19.18 14.66
C VAL A 411 22.82 -18.04 15.43
N ILE A 412 21.73 -18.33 16.15
CA ILE A 412 21.02 -17.39 17.02
C ILE A 412 20.65 -18.05 18.36
N SER A 413 20.95 -17.32 19.44
CA SER A 413 20.40 -17.52 20.77
C SER A 413 19.73 -16.23 21.28
N ILE A 414 18.97 -16.32 22.36
CA ILE A 414 18.34 -15.15 22.99
C ILE A 414 19.40 -14.10 23.37
N ALA A 415 20.47 -14.52 24.07
CA ALA A 415 21.58 -13.67 24.47
C ALA A 415 22.24 -12.96 23.28
N GLU A 416 22.60 -13.68 22.23
CA GLU A 416 23.20 -13.10 21.02
C GLU A 416 22.27 -12.11 20.33
N SER A 417 20.96 -12.41 20.29
CA SER A 417 19.95 -11.53 19.67
C SER A 417 19.82 -10.20 20.43
N ILE A 418 19.86 -10.23 21.76
CA ILE A 418 19.82 -9.04 22.64
C ILE A 418 21.12 -8.23 22.51
N GLN A 419 22.28 -8.89 22.43
CA GLN A 419 23.56 -8.22 22.20
C GLN A 419 23.68 -7.61 20.79
N ASN A 420 22.93 -8.12 19.81
CA ASN A 420 23.02 -7.72 18.41
C ASN A 420 21.65 -7.32 17.81
N PRO A 421 21.04 -6.21 18.27
CA PRO A 421 19.76 -5.70 17.73
C PRO A 421 19.86 -5.24 16.27
N ALA A 422 21.07 -5.06 15.72
CA ALA A 422 21.32 -4.76 14.31
C ALA A 422 21.52 -6.01 13.43
N TYR A 423 21.57 -7.21 13.99
CA TYR A 423 21.86 -8.43 13.24
C TYR A 423 20.58 -9.18 12.92
N PHE A 424 20.32 -9.34 11.61
CA PHE A 424 19.25 -10.17 11.09
C PHE A 424 19.84 -11.56 10.80
N TYR A 425 19.39 -12.54 11.57
CA TYR A 425 19.87 -13.92 11.45
C TYR A 425 19.07 -14.65 10.38
N ILE A 426 19.73 -15.40 9.51
CA ILE A 426 19.06 -16.19 8.48
C ILE A 426 18.57 -17.52 9.06
N ASP A 427 17.71 -18.22 8.32
CA ASP A 427 17.16 -19.52 8.69
C ASP A 427 18.24 -20.61 8.76
N GLY A 428 18.08 -21.55 9.71
CA GLY A 428 19.01 -22.64 10.00
C GLY A 428 18.70 -23.31 11.34
N GLU A 429 19.52 -24.29 11.74
CA GLU A 429 19.18 -25.25 12.82
C GLU A 429 18.90 -24.58 14.18
N SER A 430 19.65 -23.54 14.53
CA SER A 430 19.56 -22.89 15.85
C SER A 430 18.18 -22.26 16.11
N TRP A 431 17.43 -21.88 15.06
CA TRP A 431 16.07 -21.36 15.20
C TRP A 431 15.10 -22.35 15.84
N GLY A 432 15.28 -23.64 15.60
CA GLY A 432 14.48 -24.71 16.22
C GLY A 432 15.11 -25.29 17.49
N LYS A 433 16.45 -25.29 17.57
CA LYS A 433 17.22 -25.91 18.64
C LYS A 433 17.44 -25.00 19.86
N ASP A 434 17.87 -23.76 19.61
CA ASP A 434 18.35 -22.81 20.62
C ASP A 434 17.38 -21.62 20.81
N PHE A 435 16.57 -21.31 19.78
CA PHE A 435 15.52 -20.26 19.77
C PHE A 435 14.08 -20.80 19.66
N GLY A 436 13.88 -22.12 19.67
CA GLY A 436 12.64 -22.80 19.27
C GLY A 436 11.42 -22.70 20.20
N TRP A 437 11.41 -21.75 21.14
CA TRP A 437 10.44 -21.63 22.22
C TRP A 437 9.04 -21.22 21.74
N LEU A 438 7.99 -21.63 22.46
CA LEU A 438 6.58 -21.41 22.11
C LEU A 438 5.99 -20.13 22.69
N ASN A 439 6.52 -19.65 23.82
CA ASN A 439 5.94 -18.59 24.64
C ASN A 439 6.65 -17.22 24.52
N LEU A 440 7.57 -17.03 23.55
CA LEU A 440 8.43 -15.83 23.47
C LEU A 440 7.68 -14.49 23.46
N TRP A 441 6.47 -14.45 22.92
CA TRP A 441 5.60 -13.25 22.89
C TRP A 441 4.31 -13.36 23.71
N SER A 442 3.90 -14.58 24.09
CA SER A 442 2.78 -14.82 25.01
C SER A 442 3.22 -15.81 26.09
N MET A 443 3.40 -15.33 27.32
CA MET A 443 3.98 -16.09 28.43
C MET A 443 3.26 -17.42 28.70
N ASP A 444 1.93 -17.41 28.59
CA ASP A 444 1.09 -18.56 28.88
C ASP A 444 0.84 -19.46 27.65
N ASN A 445 1.40 -19.17 26.47
CA ASN A 445 1.26 -20.06 25.32
C ASN A 445 2.07 -21.36 25.49
N THR A 446 1.36 -22.48 25.62
CA THR A 446 1.94 -23.82 25.77
C THR A 446 1.88 -24.68 24.49
N GLY A 447 1.28 -24.17 23.41
CA GLY A 447 0.98 -24.94 22.20
C GLY A 447 1.21 -24.20 20.88
N THR A 448 0.65 -24.77 19.81
CA THR A 448 0.79 -24.30 18.42
C THR A 448 -0.54 -24.15 17.69
N ASP A 449 -1.66 -24.49 18.31
CA ASP A 449 -2.98 -24.51 17.67
C ASP A 449 -3.51 -23.11 17.37
N ILE A 450 -4.54 -23.02 16.54
CA ILE A 450 -5.26 -21.77 16.26
C ILE A 450 -6.25 -21.55 17.40
N ASN A 451 -6.16 -20.40 18.07
CA ASN A 451 -6.98 -20.07 19.22
C ASN A 451 -6.99 -18.55 19.49
N ASP A 452 -7.95 -18.14 20.31
CA ASP A 452 -8.15 -16.77 20.76
C ASP A 452 -7.77 -16.57 22.24
N ASN A 453 -6.89 -17.42 22.78
CA ASN A 453 -6.41 -17.30 24.15
C ASN A 453 -5.72 -15.93 24.36
N LEU A 454 -5.88 -15.38 25.57
CA LEU A 454 -5.26 -14.12 25.97
C LEU A 454 -3.74 -14.17 25.77
N VAL A 455 -3.21 -13.15 25.11
CA VAL A 455 -1.76 -12.98 24.92
C VAL A 455 -1.18 -12.28 26.13
N VAL A 456 -0.43 -13.01 26.96
CA VAL A 456 0.19 -12.44 28.16
C VAL A 456 1.58 -11.93 27.79
N LYS A 457 1.63 -10.63 27.53
CA LYS A 457 2.78 -9.89 26.97
C LYS A 457 4.08 -10.08 27.76
N THR A 458 5.10 -10.57 27.08
CA THR A 458 6.42 -10.88 27.66
C THR A 458 7.38 -9.69 27.62
N VAL A 459 8.56 -9.86 28.22
CA VAL A 459 9.69 -8.95 28.04
C VAL A 459 10.27 -8.93 26.62
N TYR A 460 9.92 -9.86 25.71
CA TYR A 460 10.36 -9.81 24.30
C TYR A 460 9.28 -9.31 23.33
N ASP A 461 8.06 -9.01 23.79
CA ASP A 461 7.02 -8.41 22.94
C ASP A 461 7.45 -6.98 22.53
N PRO A 462 7.55 -6.66 21.23
CA PRO A 462 7.96 -5.35 20.73
C PRO A 462 6.88 -4.24 20.86
N CYS A 463 5.64 -4.56 21.21
CA CYS A 463 4.54 -3.60 21.21
C CYS A 463 4.66 -2.55 22.34
N PRO A 464 4.11 -1.33 22.14
CA PRO A 464 4.14 -0.25 23.14
C PRO A 464 3.28 -0.55 24.38
N PRO A 465 3.35 0.26 25.46
CA PRO A 465 2.53 0.04 26.66
C PRO A 465 1.03 0.03 26.34
N GLY A 466 0.26 -0.88 26.93
CA GLY A 466 -1.18 -1.05 26.64
C GLY A 466 -1.50 -1.81 25.34
N PHE A 467 -0.51 -2.42 24.69
CA PHE A 467 -0.65 -3.21 23.46
C PHE A 467 0.24 -4.45 23.44
N HIS A 468 -0.26 -5.56 22.87
CA HIS A 468 0.49 -6.81 22.66
C HIS A 468 0.35 -7.34 21.21
N LEU A 469 1.10 -8.38 20.83
CA LEU A 469 0.90 -9.05 19.53
C LEU A 469 -0.51 -9.69 19.42
N PRO A 470 -1.13 -9.73 18.23
CA PRO A 470 -2.42 -10.40 18.02
C PRO A 470 -2.41 -11.90 18.37
N SER A 471 -3.59 -12.45 18.71
CA SER A 471 -3.79 -13.90 18.90
C SER A 471 -3.62 -14.68 17.60
N ALA A 472 -3.62 -16.02 17.66
CA ALA A 472 -3.57 -16.85 16.46
C ALA A 472 -4.84 -16.77 15.59
N GLY A 473 -6.01 -16.47 16.19
CA GLY A 473 -7.29 -16.27 15.49
C GLY A 473 -7.58 -14.82 15.11
N ALA A 474 -6.84 -13.82 15.61
CA ALA A 474 -7.20 -12.40 15.53
C ALA A 474 -7.45 -11.84 14.11
N PHE A 475 -6.84 -12.42 13.08
CA PHE A 475 -7.00 -11.97 11.69
C PHE A 475 -8.12 -12.70 10.91
N THR A 476 -8.75 -13.75 11.45
CA THR A 476 -9.59 -14.66 10.64
C THR A 476 -10.77 -13.97 9.96
N GLY A 477 -11.42 -13.02 10.63
CA GLY A 477 -12.53 -12.23 10.09
C GLY A 477 -12.15 -11.17 9.05
N PHE A 478 -10.88 -11.08 8.63
CA PHE A 478 -10.44 -10.19 7.54
C PHE A 478 -10.81 -10.73 6.14
N ASN A 479 -11.39 -11.93 6.09
CA ASN A 479 -12.21 -12.43 4.98
C ASN A 479 -13.36 -13.27 5.55
N PHE A 480 -14.38 -13.59 4.74
CA PHE A 480 -15.59 -14.27 5.25
C PHE A 480 -15.42 -15.78 5.52
N THR A 481 -14.23 -16.34 5.29
CA THR A 481 -13.96 -17.80 5.38
C THR A 481 -13.00 -18.19 6.52
N GLY A 482 -12.31 -17.24 7.15
CA GLY A 482 -11.22 -17.50 8.09
C GLY A 482 -9.91 -18.06 7.50
N LEU A 483 -9.90 -18.41 6.21
CA LEU A 483 -8.85 -19.22 5.56
C LEU A 483 -8.17 -18.46 4.40
N PHE A 484 -7.28 -19.13 3.66
CA PHE A 484 -6.74 -18.57 2.41
C PHE A 484 -7.86 -18.44 1.37
N THR A 485 -8.10 -17.23 0.88
CA THR A 485 -9.12 -16.97 -0.14
C THR A 485 -8.72 -15.86 -1.12
N GLY A 486 -9.44 -15.80 -2.23
CA GLY A 486 -9.29 -14.79 -3.28
C GLY A 486 -10.03 -13.48 -2.97
N ARG A 487 -10.05 -12.58 -3.97
CA ARG A 487 -10.46 -11.18 -3.81
C ARG A 487 -11.90 -10.96 -3.35
N GLU A 488 -12.85 -11.75 -3.86
CA GLU A 488 -14.29 -11.53 -3.65
C GLU A 488 -14.73 -11.76 -2.20
N GLU A 489 -13.95 -12.52 -1.42
CA GLU A 489 -14.24 -12.87 -0.02
C GLU A 489 -13.59 -11.90 1.00
N ILE A 490 -12.83 -10.89 0.55
CA ILE A 490 -12.05 -10.01 1.41
C ILE A 490 -12.96 -9.03 2.16
N ASN A 491 -12.89 -9.03 3.49
CA ASN A 491 -13.71 -8.18 4.37
C ASN A 491 -13.08 -6.78 4.54
N ALA A 492 -12.98 -6.03 3.44
CA ALA A 492 -12.42 -4.69 3.38
C ALA A 492 -13.35 -3.71 2.64
N SER A 493 -13.11 -2.41 2.80
CA SER A 493 -13.84 -1.35 2.10
C SER A 493 -12.92 -0.50 1.21
N GLY A 494 -13.46 0.02 0.11
CA GLY A 494 -12.74 0.93 -0.79
C GLY A 494 -11.71 0.25 -1.70
N SER A 495 -10.83 1.07 -2.30
CA SER A 495 -9.84 0.61 -3.27
C SER A 495 -8.52 0.17 -2.62
N TRP A 496 -7.78 -0.74 -3.27
CA TRP A 496 -6.43 -1.12 -2.82
C TRP A 496 -5.45 0.05 -2.96
N LYS A 497 -4.91 0.52 -1.83
CA LYS A 497 -4.04 1.70 -1.76
C LYS A 497 -2.70 1.35 -1.13
N ARG A 498 -1.95 0.41 -1.74
CA ARG A 498 -0.76 -0.26 -1.16
C ARG A 498 -1.07 -0.95 0.18
N GLY A 499 -2.28 -1.48 0.31
CA GLY A 499 -2.79 -2.11 1.51
C GLY A 499 -4.31 -2.24 1.46
N TRP A 500 -4.88 -2.97 2.41
CA TRP A 500 -6.33 -3.07 2.61
C TRP A 500 -6.79 -2.15 3.75
N GLN A 501 -8.05 -1.73 3.65
CA GLN A 501 -8.80 -1.06 4.72
C GLN A 501 -9.80 -2.08 5.26
N PHE A 502 -9.36 -2.94 6.19
CA PHE A 502 -10.19 -4.03 6.71
C PHE A 502 -11.34 -3.48 7.57
N ASN A 503 -12.50 -4.10 7.47
CA ASN A 503 -13.73 -3.62 8.10
C ASN A 503 -13.71 -3.85 9.62
N GLY A 504 -14.20 -2.86 10.37
CA GLY A 504 -14.26 -2.90 11.84
C GLY A 504 -15.20 -1.84 12.40
N ARG A 505 -15.03 -1.52 13.68
CA ARG A 505 -15.81 -0.50 14.38
C ARG A 505 -14.93 0.36 15.28
N ALA A 506 -15.22 1.66 15.32
CA ALA A 506 -14.66 2.60 16.28
C ALA A 506 -15.80 3.32 16.99
N ASN A 507 -15.80 3.33 18.33
CA ASN A 507 -16.87 3.90 19.16
C ASN A 507 -18.29 3.41 18.77
N GLY A 508 -18.41 2.13 18.38
CA GLY A 508 -19.66 1.50 17.93
C GLY A 508 -20.00 1.71 16.44
N HIS A 509 -19.58 2.83 15.85
CA HIS A 509 -19.78 3.16 14.44
C HIS A 509 -18.89 2.30 13.52
N ALA A 510 -19.31 2.16 12.26
CA ALA A 510 -18.49 1.47 11.25
C ALA A 510 -17.19 2.23 10.99
N ALA A 511 -16.08 1.50 10.90
CA ALA A 511 -14.74 2.03 10.69
C ALA A 511 -13.90 1.05 9.86
N THR A 512 -12.70 1.46 9.49
CA THR A 512 -11.70 0.58 8.86
C THR A 512 -10.34 0.73 9.53
N VAL A 513 -9.51 -0.31 9.42
CA VAL A 513 -8.11 -0.31 9.87
C VAL A 513 -7.19 -0.59 8.68
N TYR A 514 -6.15 0.23 8.52
CA TYR A 514 -5.27 0.18 7.37
C TYR A 514 -4.12 -0.80 7.60
N PHE A 515 -4.09 -1.87 6.80
CA PHE A 515 -3.02 -2.86 6.77
C PHE A 515 -2.18 -2.68 5.49
N PRO A 516 -1.03 -1.98 5.56
CA PRO A 516 -0.13 -1.76 4.43
C PRO A 516 0.55 -3.03 3.92
N ALA A 517 0.76 -3.07 2.62
CA ALA A 517 1.65 -3.99 1.93
C ALA A 517 3.10 -3.47 2.00
N SER A 518 3.72 -3.62 3.17
CA SER A 518 5.08 -3.14 3.46
C SER A 518 6.20 -4.01 2.86
N GLY A 519 5.87 -5.23 2.43
CA GLY A 519 6.82 -6.30 2.10
C GLY A 519 7.28 -7.02 3.37
N CYS A 520 8.51 -7.54 3.34
CA CYS A 520 9.16 -8.16 4.51
C CYS A 520 10.69 -8.18 4.34
N ARG A 521 11.40 -8.76 5.32
CA ARG A 521 12.79 -9.22 5.16
C ARG A 521 12.85 -10.74 5.02
N LYS A 522 13.53 -11.24 3.98
CA LYS A 522 13.61 -12.68 3.71
C LYS A 522 14.44 -13.44 4.74
N HIS A 523 13.87 -14.51 5.29
CA HIS A 523 14.55 -15.53 6.10
C HIS A 523 15.91 -16.02 5.57
N ASN A 524 16.15 -16.08 4.25
CA ASN A 524 17.38 -16.67 3.69
C ASN A 524 18.50 -15.67 3.35
N ASP A 525 18.23 -14.36 3.35
CA ASP A 525 19.24 -13.34 3.00
C ASP A 525 19.06 -11.96 3.67
N GLY A 526 17.96 -11.76 4.40
CA GLY A 526 17.59 -10.56 5.13
C GLY A 526 17.32 -9.30 4.30
N TRP A 527 17.33 -9.37 2.97
CA TRP A 527 16.96 -8.23 2.13
C TRP A 527 15.47 -7.94 2.23
N ARG A 528 15.11 -6.65 2.11
CA ARG A 528 13.73 -6.19 2.00
C ARG A 528 13.19 -6.61 0.64
N LYS A 529 12.18 -7.49 0.64
CA LYS A 529 11.56 -8.06 -0.56
C LYS A 529 10.08 -8.32 -0.31
N ASP A 530 9.30 -8.15 -1.36
CA ASP A 530 7.93 -8.65 -1.44
C ASP A 530 8.00 -10.14 -1.80
N ILE A 531 7.46 -11.01 -0.94
CA ILE A 531 7.41 -12.47 -1.18
C ILE A 531 6.04 -12.82 -1.77
N GLY A 532 5.71 -12.18 -2.89
CA GLY A 532 4.50 -12.48 -3.62
C GLY A 532 4.52 -13.90 -4.19
N ARG A 533 3.33 -14.49 -4.38
CA ARG A 533 3.24 -15.61 -5.33
C ARG A 533 3.50 -15.06 -6.73
N ARG A 534 4.05 -15.91 -7.59
CA ARG A 534 4.06 -15.71 -9.03
C ARG A 534 2.82 -16.41 -9.59
N GLY A 535 1.89 -15.63 -10.11
CA GLY A 535 0.68 -16.11 -10.75
C GLY A 535 0.81 -16.19 -12.25
N TYR A 536 -0.16 -16.86 -12.87
CA TYR A 536 -0.51 -16.71 -14.27
C TYR A 536 -2.02 -16.59 -14.33
N ASP A 537 -2.49 -15.42 -14.74
CA ASP A 537 -3.90 -15.21 -15.05
C ASP A 537 -4.23 -15.93 -16.37
N ARG A 538 -5.27 -16.76 -16.38
CA ARG A 538 -5.67 -17.53 -17.58
C ARG A 538 -6.48 -16.71 -18.57
N GLU A 539 -7.12 -15.63 -18.12
CA GLU A 539 -8.02 -14.79 -18.90
C GLU A 539 -7.25 -13.66 -19.60
N THR A 540 -6.48 -12.87 -18.82
CA THR A 540 -5.58 -11.85 -19.40
C THR A 540 -4.31 -12.43 -20.01
N LYS A 541 -3.92 -13.66 -19.62
CA LYS A 541 -2.64 -14.33 -19.97
C LYS A 541 -1.40 -13.68 -19.35
N ASP A 542 -1.57 -12.78 -18.38
CA ASP A 542 -0.45 -12.10 -17.72
C ASP A 542 0.21 -12.96 -16.63
N VAL A 543 1.55 -12.97 -16.63
CA VAL A 543 2.38 -13.50 -15.54
C VAL A 543 2.62 -12.40 -14.52
N TYR A 544 1.76 -12.32 -13.50
CA TYR A 544 1.94 -11.37 -12.40
C TYR A 544 2.87 -11.92 -11.31
N ASN A 545 3.70 -11.05 -10.75
CA ASN A 545 4.27 -11.23 -9.41
C ASN A 545 3.46 -10.34 -8.47
N GLU A 546 3.05 -10.83 -7.30
CA GLU A 546 2.40 -9.98 -6.30
C GLU A 546 3.45 -9.04 -5.68
N GLN A 547 3.64 -7.86 -6.29
CA GLN A 547 4.66 -6.87 -5.90
C GLN A 547 4.33 -6.14 -4.59
N TRP A 548 3.11 -6.28 -4.07
CA TRP A 548 2.64 -5.57 -2.88
C TRP A 548 2.04 -6.59 -1.92
N VAL A 549 2.85 -7.00 -0.94
CA VAL A 549 2.48 -8.00 0.06
C VAL A 549 2.55 -7.41 1.46
N GLY A 550 1.54 -7.69 2.28
CA GLY A 550 1.59 -7.46 3.72
C GLY A 550 1.79 -8.76 4.49
N TYR A 551 2.66 -8.71 5.50
CA TYR A 551 2.92 -9.80 6.43
C TYR A 551 2.87 -9.32 7.87
N TYR A 552 2.12 -10.03 8.72
CA TYR A 552 1.81 -9.60 10.08
C TYR A 552 1.90 -10.76 11.07
N TRP A 553 2.90 -10.76 11.96
CA TRP A 553 3.03 -11.82 12.98
C TRP A 553 1.88 -11.83 14.00
N THR A 554 1.55 -13.02 14.50
CA THR A 554 0.77 -13.22 15.73
C THR A 554 1.70 -13.71 16.86
N ALA A 555 1.24 -13.66 18.11
CA ALA A 555 2.04 -14.00 19.29
C ALA A 555 2.42 -15.49 19.40
N MET A 556 1.76 -16.36 18.63
CA MET A 556 1.88 -17.82 18.74
C MET A 556 2.51 -18.42 17.48
N PRO A 557 3.45 -19.36 17.60
CA PRO A 557 4.02 -20.05 16.45
C PRO A 557 3.12 -21.21 15.98
N SER A 558 3.39 -21.73 14.78
CA SER A 558 2.84 -23.02 14.33
C SER A 558 3.81 -24.19 14.55
N SER A 559 5.09 -23.93 14.82
CA SER A 559 6.08 -24.94 15.25
C SER A 559 7.29 -24.29 15.95
N PRO A 560 8.25 -25.07 16.49
CA PRO A 560 9.54 -24.55 16.96
C PRO A 560 10.35 -23.77 15.91
N THR A 561 10.13 -23.98 14.61
CA THR A 561 10.85 -23.29 13.51
C THR A 561 9.98 -22.33 12.69
N ILE A 562 8.65 -22.44 12.78
CA ILE A 562 7.68 -21.71 11.95
C ILE A 562 6.77 -20.84 12.83
N GLY A 563 6.72 -19.54 12.55
CA GLY A 563 5.80 -18.57 13.15
C GLY A 563 4.46 -18.50 12.40
N ARG A 564 3.39 -18.08 13.06
CA ARG A 564 2.07 -17.81 12.44
C ARG A 564 1.90 -16.31 12.17
N ALA A 565 1.32 -15.98 11.03
CA ALA A 565 1.11 -14.63 10.55
C ALA A 565 -0.19 -14.50 9.73
N MET A 566 -0.61 -13.28 9.41
CA MET A 566 -1.43 -13.02 8.23
C MET A 566 -0.55 -12.73 7.00
N TYR A 567 -1.03 -13.13 5.83
CA TYR A 567 -0.62 -12.73 4.48
C TYR A 567 -1.74 -11.95 3.79
N HIS A 568 -1.44 -10.87 3.06
CA HIS A 568 -2.39 -10.29 2.11
C HIS A 568 -1.73 -9.61 0.91
N THR A 569 -2.47 -9.54 -0.19
CA THR A 569 -2.11 -8.91 -1.48
C THR A 569 -3.36 -8.22 -2.08
N PRO A 570 -3.30 -7.57 -3.27
CA PRO A 570 -4.49 -7.02 -3.91
C PRO A 570 -5.52 -8.07 -4.38
N HIS A 571 -5.18 -9.37 -4.29
CA HIS A 571 -5.94 -10.46 -4.88
C HIS A 571 -6.28 -11.59 -3.88
N ALA A 572 -5.67 -11.61 -2.69
CA ALA A 572 -5.86 -12.68 -1.72
C ALA A 572 -5.59 -12.22 -0.28
N VAL A 573 -6.21 -12.92 0.68
CA VAL A 573 -5.90 -12.84 2.12
C VAL A 573 -5.74 -14.26 2.67
N ALA A 574 -4.74 -14.47 3.52
CA ALA A 574 -4.55 -15.68 4.30
C ALA A 574 -4.36 -15.28 5.78
N PRO A 575 -5.41 -15.34 6.62
CA PRO A 575 -5.31 -14.93 8.02
C PRO A 575 -4.38 -15.81 8.85
N ILE A 576 -4.26 -17.09 8.46
CA ILE A 576 -3.52 -18.13 9.15
C ILE A 576 -2.35 -18.62 8.28
N PHE A 577 -1.53 -17.68 7.82
CA PHE A 577 -0.27 -17.98 7.14
C PHE A 577 0.77 -18.53 8.13
N ALA A 578 1.71 -19.34 7.64
CA ALA A 578 2.78 -19.91 8.44
C ALA A 578 4.11 -19.78 7.69
N HIS A 579 5.18 -19.33 8.37
CA HIS A 579 6.47 -19.06 7.74
C HIS A 579 7.65 -19.18 8.70
N TYR A 580 8.85 -19.44 8.16
CA TYR A 580 10.12 -19.43 8.90
C TYR A 580 10.24 -18.26 9.87
N ARG A 581 10.53 -18.56 11.15
CA ARG A 581 10.72 -17.57 12.24
C ARG A 581 11.76 -16.51 11.92
N ALA A 582 12.76 -16.86 11.10
CA ALA A 582 13.81 -15.98 10.62
C ALA A 582 13.33 -14.86 9.66
N SER A 583 12.11 -14.92 9.12
CA SER A 583 11.57 -13.79 8.33
C SER A 583 11.33 -12.55 9.20
N GLY A 584 11.54 -11.37 8.63
CA GLY A 584 11.16 -10.10 9.25
C GLY A 584 9.80 -9.66 8.75
N PHE A 585 8.74 -9.85 9.54
CA PHE A 585 7.37 -9.40 9.21
C PHE A 585 6.96 -8.21 10.08
N SER A 586 5.90 -7.52 9.66
CA SER A 586 5.33 -6.40 10.43
C SER A 586 4.58 -6.93 11.65
N ILE A 587 4.23 -6.02 12.56
CA ILE A 587 3.31 -6.29 13.67
C ILE A 587 2.26 -5.19 13.66
N HIS A 588 0.99 -5.58 13.79
CA HIS A 588 -0.12 -4.66 13.97
C HIS A 588 -0.70 -4.93 15.35
N PRO A 589 -0.30 -4.16 16.38
CA PRO A 589 -0.64 -4.47 17.77
C PRO A 589 -2.15 -4.46 18.02
N VAL A 590 -2.57 -5.21 19.04
CA VAL A 590 -3.91 -5.11 19.62
C VAL A 590 -3.81 -4.61 21.06
N ALA A 591 -4.77 -3.81 21.50
CA ALA A 591 -4.78 -3.25 22.84
C ALA A 591 -5.09 -4.31 23.90
N GLU A 592 -4.45 -4.16 25.06
CA GLU A 592 -4.61 -4.96 26.29
C GLU A 592 -6.06 -4.87 26.87
#